data_AF-A0A3L6SVR5-F1
#
_entry.id   AF-A0A3L6SVR5-F1
#
_cell.length_a   1.000
_cell.length_b   1.000
_cell.length_c   1.000
_cell.angle_alpha   90.00
_cell.angle_beta   90.00
_cell.angle_gamma   90.00
#
_symmetry.space_group_name_H-M   'P 1'
#
loop_
_entity.id
_entity.type
_entity.pdbx_description
1 polymer ?
#
loop_
_entity_poly.entity_id
_entity_poly.type
_entity_poly.pdbx_seq_one_letter_code
_entity_poly.pdbx_strand_id
1 'polypeptide(L)' 'MDGCAGTGVVARDSAGRVVLMAWRAFFNCASAVEAEALACVEGIKLASQWCQGPIILESNCARVCVK' A
#
# COMPACT_ATOMS: atom_id res chain seq x y z
N MET A 1 7.61 -14.24 18.54
CA MET A 1 7.45 -12.77 18.47
C MET A 1 6.51 -12.53 17.32
N ASP A 2 5.25 -12.29 17.61
CA ASP A 2 4.16 -12.36 16.63
C ASP A 2 4.02 -11.00 15.97
N GLY A 3 5.01 -10.61 15.15
CA GLY A 3 5.13 -9.25 14.62
C GLY A 3 3.82 -8.73 14.02
N CYS A 4 3.07 -7.95 14.80
CA CYS A 4 1.83 -7.33 14.39
C CYS A 4 2.13 -6.07 13.60
N ALA A 5 1.53 -5.95 12.41
CA ALA A 5 1.64 -4.77 11.57
C ALA A 5 0.28 -4.38 11.02
N GLY A 6 0.16 -3.12 10.60
CA GLY A 6 -1.01 -2.60 9.91
C GLY A 6 -0.57 -1.89 8.64
N THR A 7 -1.39 -2.00 7.59
CA THR A 7 -1.25 -1.21 6.38
C THR A 7 -2.48 -0.34 6.17
N GLY A 8 -2.27 0.84 5.58
CA GLY A 8 -3.30 1.68 5.01
C GLY A 8 -2.97 2.04 3.57
N VAL A 9 -3.99 2.04 2.72
CA VAL A 9 -3.91 2.45 1.32
C VAL A 9 -4.92 3.56 1.09
N VAL A 10 -4.49 4.63 0.42
CA VAL A 10 -5.37 5.69 -0.09
C VAL A 10 -5.07 5.88 -1.57
N ALA A 11 -6.05 5.59 -2.42
CA ALA A 11 -5.98 5.89 -3.85
C ALA A 11 -6.67 7.21 -4.12
N ARG A 12 -6.02 8.07 -4.91
CA ARG A 12 -6.55 9.37 -5.33
C ARG A 12 -6.55 9.48 -6.84
N ASP A 13 -7.54 10.17 -7.41
CA ASP A 13 -7.52 10.54 -8.81
C ASP A 13 -6.56 11.71 -9.10
N SER A 14 -6.44 12.11 -10.36
CA SER A 14 -5.58 13.22 -10.78
C SER A 14 -5.99 14.58 -10.22
N ALA A 15 -7.22 14.74 -9.74
CA ALA A 15 -7.68 15.94 -9.05
C ALA A 15 -7.42 15.87 -7.53
N GLY A 16 -6.77 14.81 -7.05
CA GLY A 16 -6.48 14.57 -5.64
C GLY A 16 -7.68 14.06 -4.83
N ARG A 17 -8.80 13.72 -5.48
CA ARG A 17 -9.99 13.20 -4.80
C ARG A 17 -9.77 11.74 -4.45
N VAL A 18 -10.13 11.36 -3.23
CA VAL A 18 -10.04 9.97 -2.80
C VAL A 18 -11.04 9.13 -3.58
N VAL A 19 -10.56 8.09 -4.24
CA VAL A 19 -11.39 7.12 -4.97
C VAL A 19 -11.56 5.82 -4.18
N LEU A 20 -10.57 5.47 -3.36
CA LEU A 20 -10.61 4.27 -2.52
C LEU A 20 -9.72 4.45 -1.28
N MET A 21 -10.18 3.91 -0.15
CA MET A 21 -9.37 3.70 1.04
C MET A 21 -9.51 2.25 1.47
N ALA A 22 -8.40 1.65 1.91
CA ALA A 22 -8.40 0.30 2.47
C ALA A 22 -7.39 0.21 3.60
N TRP A 23 -7.60 -0.72 4.51
CA TRP A 23 -6.64 -1.04 5.55
C TRP A 23 -6.65 -2.55 5.80
N ARG A 24 -5.55 -3.06 6.33
CA ARG A 24 -5.46 -4.48 6.70
C ARG A 24 -4.48 -4.67 7.86
N ALA A 25 -4.82 -5.56 8.77
CA ALA A 25 -3.88 -6.05 9.78
C ALA A 25 -3.09 -7.25 9.22
N PHE A 26 -1.79 -7.25 9.45
CA PHE A 26 -0.89 -8.37 9.18
C PHE A 26 -0.35 -8.91 10.49
N PHE A 27 -0.22 -10.22 10.55
CA PHE A 27 0.37 -10.94 11.66
C PHE A 27 1.62 -11.65 11.15
N ASN A 28 2.61 -11.82 12.00
CA ASN A 28 3.86 -12.51 11.71
C ASN A 28 4.75 -11.83 10.66
N CYS A 29 4.71 -10.49 10.55
CA CYS A 29 5.72 -9.77 9.77
C CYS A 29 7.07 -9.87 10.47
N ALA A 30 8.10 -10.29 9.74
CA ALA A 30 9.47 -10.39 10.23
C ALA A 30 10.15 -9.01 10.32
N SER A 31 9.64 -7.99 9.62
CA SER A 31 10.16 -6.62 9.70
C SER A 31 9.15 -5.55 9.26
N ALA A 32 9.44 -4.30 9.60
CA ALA A 32 8.69 -3.15 9.09
C ALA A 32 8.75 -3.04 7.55
N VAL A 33 9.87 -3.42 6.93
CA VAL A 33 10.00 -3.37 5.46
C VAL A 33 9.13 -4.42 4.79
N GLU A 34 8.99 -5.60 5.38
CA GLU A 34 8.04 -6.60 4.90
C GLU A 34 6.60 -6.11 5.02
N ALA A 35 6.24 -5.49 6.15
CA ALA A 35 4.91 -4.90 6.32
C ALA A 35 4.61 -3.82 5.26
N GLU A 36 5.57 -2.94 4.98
CA GLU A 36 5.44 -1.89 3.95
C GLU A 36 5.43 -2.48 2.52
N ALA A 37 6.16 -3.56 2.26
CA ALA A 37 6.09 -4.26 0.97
C ALA A 37 4.71 -4.90 0.76
N LEU A 38 4.17 -5.56 1.78
CA LEU A 38 2.82 -6.13 1.76
C LEU A 38 1.75 -5.05 1.58
N ALA A 39 1.90 -3.90 2.24
CA ALA A 39 1.07 -2.72 2.04
C ALA A 39 1.01 -2.30 0.56
N CYS A 40 2.18 -2.19 -0.08
CA CYS A 40 2.29 -1.79 -1.48
C CYS A 40 1.64 -2.81 -2.42
N VAL A 41 1.84 -4.11 -2.17
CA VAL A 41 1.22 -5.18 -2.97
C VAL A 41 -0.30 -5.13 -2.90
N GLU A 42 -0.86 -4.95 -1.70
CA GLU A 42 -2.32 -4.79 -1.53
C GLU A 42 -2.83 -3.51 -2.21
N GLY A 43 -2.09 -2.41 -2.08
CA GLY A 43 -2.42 -1.15 -2.75
C GLY A 43 -2.45 -1.28 -4.28
N ILE A 44 -1.47 -1.97 -4.87
CA ILE A 44 -1.43 -2.23 -6.31
C ILE A 44 -2.59 -3.13 -6.75
N LYS A 45 -2.90 -4.20 -5.99
CA LYS A 45 -4.04 -5.08 -6.30
C LYS A 45 -5.35 -4.31 -6.31
N LEU A 46 -5.58 -3.46 -5.30
CA LEU A 46 -6.76 -2.61 -5.24
C LEU A 46 -6.77 -1.62 -6.42
N ALA A 47 -5.67 -0.92 -6.67
CA ALA A 47 -5.60 0.01 -7.79
C ALA A 47 -5.85 -0.68 -9.15
N SER A 48 -5.38 -1.92 -9.34
CA SER A 48 -5.64 -2.68 -10.58
C SER A 48 -7.12 -3.02 -10.81
N GLN A 49 -7.93 -3.07 -9.75
CA GLN A 49 -9.36 -3.36 -9.84
C GLN A 49 -10.20 -2.08 -10.04
N TRP A 50 -9.76 -0.96 -9.48
CA TRP A 50 -10.57 0.26 -9.36
C TRP A 50 -10.06 1.45 -10.18
N CYS A 51 -8.81 1.42 -10.64
CA CYS A 51 -8.20 2.48 -11.43
C CYS A 51 -8.00 2.04 -12.88
N GLN A 52 -8.39 2.89 -13.82
CA GLN A 52 -8.17 2.68 -15.26
C GLN A 52 -7.01 3.58 -15.71
N GLY A 53 -5.82 3.01 -15.91
CA GLY A 53 -4.64 3.73 -16.40
C GLY A 53 -3.41 3.64 -15.49
N PRO A 54 -2.39 4.48 -15.73
CA PRO A 54 -1.16 4.48 -14.96
C PRO A 54 -1.39 4.78 -13.47
N ILE A 55 -0.66 4.09 -12.59
CA ILE A 55 -0.74 4.26 -11.14
C ILE A 55 0.61 4.79 -10.64
N ILE A 56 0.57 5.82 -9.80
CA ILE A 56 1.73 6.32 -9.06
C ILE A 56 1.65 5.71 -7.65
N LEU A 57 2.64 4.89 -7.30
CA LEU A 57 2.77 4.32 -5.96
C LEU A 57 3.61 5.24 -5.08
N GLU A 58 3.05 5.71 -3.97
CA GLU A 58 3.76 6.45 -2.94
C GLU A 58 3.91 5.57 -1.69
N SER A 59 5.13 5.46 -1.17
CA SER A 59 5.41 4.78 0.11
C SER A 59 6.33 5.65 0.96
N ASN A 60 6.13 5.61 2.28
CA ASN A 60 7.04 6.17 3.28
C ASN A 60 8.37 5.37 3.41
N CYS A 61 8.46 4.20 2.77
CA CYS A 61 9.61 3.31 2.86
C CYS A 61 10.44 3.37 1.58
N ALA A 62 11.55 4.10 1.63
CA ALA A 62 12.50 4.22 0.50
C ALA A 62 13.13 2.87 0.07
N ARG A 63 13.00 1.82 0.88
CA ARG A 63 13.46 0.46 0.54
C ARG A 63 12.44 -0.31 -0.31
N VAL A 64 11.18 0.13 -0.33
CA VAL A 64 10.08 -0.52 -1.04
C VAL A 64 9.81 0.16 -2.38
N CYS A 65 9.88 1.50 -2.42
CA CYS A 65 9.81 2.26 -3.66
C CYS A 65 11.21 2.59 -4.17
N VAL A 66 11.56 2.11 -5.36
CA VAL A 66 12.76 2.56 -6.08
C VAL A 66 12.41 3.90 -6.74
N LYS A 67 13.28 4.90 -6.58
CA LYS A 67 13.09 6.24 -7.15
C LYS A 67 13.19 6.24 -8.67
#